data_AF-A0A9X9F0S4-F1
#
_entry.id   AF-A0A9X9F0S4-F1
#
_cell.length_a   1.000
_cell.length_b   1.000
_cell.length_c   1.000
_cell.angle_alpha   90.00
_cell.angle_beta   90.00
_cell.angle_gamma   90.00
#
_symmetry.space_group_name_H-M   'P 1'
#
loop_
_entity.id
_entity.type
_entity.pdbx_description
1 polymer ?
#
loop_
_entity_poly.entity_id
_entity_poly.type
_entity_poly.pdbx_seq_one_letter_code
_entity_poly.pdbx_strand_id
1 'polypeptide(L)'
;TKVAWYYYKDQLTQQEIASLLHISRNKVVRLLDKARSEGIVTFHVKGTGLHCLSIERDLMKKFHLKDAFIIPTPVNNYHASLGKAAAQYL
;
A
#
# COMPACT_ATOMS: atom_id res chain seq x y z
N THR A 1 5.93 19.60 -1.19
CA THR A 1 6.53 18.65 -2.16
C THR A 1 7.93 18.18 -1.75
N LYS A 2 8.91 19.08 -1.49
CA LYS A 2 10.29 18.67 -1.10
C LYS A 2 10.37 17.70 0.10
N VAL A 3 9.59 17.94 1.16
CA VAL A 3 9.50 17.05 2.34
C VAL A 3 9.14 15.61 1.96
N ALA A 4 8.15 15.42 1.09
CA ALA A 4 7.74 14.10 0.64
C ALA A 4 8.81 13.42 -0.23
N TRP A 5 9.53 14.20 -1.04
CA TRP A 5 10.66 13.68 -1.82
C TRP A 5 11.75 13.14 -0.90
N TYR A 6 12.22 13.96 0.05
CA TYR A 6 13.26 13.53 0.98
C TYR A 6 12.86 12.30 1.81
N TYR A 7 11.59 12.20 2.20
CA TYR A 7 11.10 11.08 2.99
C TYR A 7 10.92 9.80 2.18
N TYR A 8 10.28 9.86 1.01
CA TYR A 8 9.92 8.66 0.24
C TYR A 8 10.99 8.26 -0.79
N LYS A 9 11.71 9.23 -1.36
CA LYS A 9 12.73 8.98 -2.39
C LYS A 9 14.12 8.83 -1.76
N ASP A 10 14.49 9.76 -0.89
CA ASP A 10 15.83 9.79 -0.30
C ASP A 10 15.90 9.03 1.05
N GLN A 11 14.77 8.48 1.51
CA GLN A 11 14.63 7.70 2.74
C GLN A 11 15.16 8.38 4.01
N LEU A 12 15.16 9.72 4.03
CA LEU A 12 15.56 10.49 5.20
C LEU A 12 14.49 10.38 6.29
N THR A 13 14.94 10.33 7.54
CA THR A 13 14.05 10.40 8.70
C THR A 13 13.39 11.77 8.80
N GLN A 14 12.24 11.83 9.45
CA GLN A 14 11.55 13.10 9.71
C GLN A 14 12.40 14.10 10.49
N GLN A 15 13.34 13.60 11.31
CA GLN A 15 14.28 14.43 12.08
C GLN A 15 15.37 15.01 11.17
N GLU A 16 15.94 14.22 10.27
CA GLU A 16 16.92 14.70 9.29
C GLU A 16 16.31 15.75 8.35
N ILE A 17 15.06 15.50 7.90
CA ILE A 17 14.32 16.45 7.07
C ILE A 17 14.03 17.75 7.82
N ALA A 18 13.70 17.66 9.12
CA ALA A 18 13.48 18.82 9.98
C ALA A 18 14.75 19.69 10.07
N SER A 19 15.91 19.05 10.29
CA SER A 19 17.21 19.72 10.31
C SER A 19 17.58 20.32 8.95
N LEU A 20 17.40 19.57 7.86
CA LEU A 20 17.73 19.99 6.49
C LEU A 20 16.92 21.20 6.03
N LEU A 21 15.63 21.25 6.41
CA LEU A 21 14.71 22.30 5.99
C LEU A 21 14.55 23.41 7.05
N HIS A 22 15.30 23.35 8.15
CA HIS A 22 15.21 24.27 9.29
C HIS A 22 13.78 24.48 9.80
N ILE A 23 13.01 23.39 9.91
CA ILE A 23 11.64 23.39 10.41
C ILE A 23 11.47 22.38 11.54
N SER A 24 10.42 22.52 12.35
CA SER A 24 10.14 21.54 13.41
C SER A 24 9.72 20.19 12.83
N ARG A 25 10.07 19.10 13.53
CA ARG A 25 9.59 17.74 13.21
C ARG A 25 8.07 17.67 13.08
N ASN A 26 7.33 18.36 13.95
CA ASN A 26 5.87 18.42 13.88
C ASN A 26 5.37 19.05 12.57
N LYS A 27 6.09 20.05 12.04
CA LYS A 27 5.75 20.65 10.74
C LYS A 27 6.06 19.69 9.59
N VAL A 28 7.15 18.92 9.67
CA VAL A 28 7.46 17.84 8.72
C VAL A 28 6.32 16.81 8.68
N VAL A 29 5.86 16.34 9.84
CA VAL A 29 4.74 15.38 9.94
C VAL A 29 3.48 15.94 9.30
N ARG A 30 3.05 17.16 9.66
CA ARG A 30 1.86 17.80 9.07
C ARG A 30 1.98 17.97 7.56
N LEU A 31 3.18 18.27 7.05
CA LEU A 31 3.42 18.40 5.61
C LEU A 31 3.37 17.04 4.88
N LEU A 32 3.84 15.97 5.52
CA LEU A 32 3.71 14.61 4.99
C LEU A 32 2.25 14.13 4.96
N ASP A 33 1.51 14.39 6.04
CA ASP A 33 0.08 14.06 6.12
C ASP A 33 -0.72 14.84 5.09
N LYS A 34 -0.46 16.16 4.97
CA LYS A 34 -1.07 16.99 3.94
C LYS A 34 -0.76 16.50 2.52
N ALA A 35 0.50 16.12 2.26
CA ALA A 35 0.90 15.57 0.97
C ALA A 35 0.21 14.22 0.65
N ARG A 36 -0.11 13.42 1.68
CA ARG A 36 -0.87 12.18 1.53
C ARG A 36 -2.36 12.46 1.29
N SER A 37 -2.97 13.37 2.06
CA SER A 37 -4.39 13.69 1.95
C SER A 37 -4.75 14.40 0.64
N GLU A 38 -3.85 15.26 0.14
CA GLU A 38 -4.04 15.98 -1.13
C GLU A 38 -3.66 15.14 -2.37
N GLY A 39 -3.23 13.89 -2.19
CA GLY A 39 -2.86 13.00 -3.29
C GLY A 39 -1.55 13.38 -4.01
N ILE A 40 -0.75 14.29 -3.44
CA ILE A 40 0.57 14.69 -3.98
C ILE A 40 1.54 13.49 -3.95
N VAL A 41 1.35 12.55 -3.03
CA VAL A 41 2.06 11.28 -2.97
C VAL A 41 1.10 10.14 -3.21
N THR A 42 1.19 9.53 -4.39
CA THR A 42 0.47 8.30 -4.73
C THR A 42 1.40 7.11 -4.64
N PHE A 43 1.07 6.13 -3.80
CA PHE A 43 1.78 4.86 -3.76
C PHE A 43 1.26 3.97 -4.89
N HIS A 44 2.09 3.78 -5.92
CA HIS A 44 1.84 2.78 -6.94
C HIS A 44 2.54 1.50 -6.51
N VAL A 45 1.84 0.65 -5.76
CA VAL A 45 2.32 -0.71 -5.53
C VAL A 45 2.14 -1.44 -6.87
N LYS A 46 3.21 -2.07 -7.38
CA LYS A 46 3.11 -2.96 -8.54
C LYS A 46 3.13 -4.39 -8.02
N GLY A 47 1.99 -5.06 -8.06
CA GLY A 47 1.86 -6.46 -7.71
C GLY A 47 0.73 -7.08 -8.54
N THR A 48 0.98 -8.27 -9.07
CA THR A 48 -0.01 -9.08 -9.81
C THR A 48 -1.26 -9.42 -8.98
N GLY A 49 -1.25 -9.16 -7.66
CA GLY A 49 -2.36 -9.39 -6.72
C GLY A 49 -3.13 -8.14 -6.26
N LEU A 50 -2.82 -6.91 -6.71
CA LEU A 50 -3.52 -5.72 -6.21
C LEU A 50 -4.97 -5.61 -6.69
N HIS A 51 -5.23 -6.04 -7.92
CA HIS A 51 -6.60 -6.17 -8.42
C HIS A 51 -7.39 -7.21 -7.61
N CYS A 52 -6.71 -8.27 -7.16
CA CYS A 52 -7.31 -9.26 -6.26
C CYS A 52 -7.62 -8.62 -4.90
N LEU A 53 -6.68 -7.88 -4.30
CA LEU A 53 -6.87 -7.17 -3.03
C LEU A 53 -8.04 -6.17 -3.00
N SER A 54 -8.24 -5.40 -4.07
CA SER A 54 -9.40 -4.51 -4.15
C SER A 54 -10.71 -5.31 -4.21
N ILE A 55 -10.74 -6.37 -5.02
CA ILE A 55 -11.94 -7.20 -5.17
C ILE A 55 -12.20 -7.99 -3.88
N GLU A 56 -11.17 -8.49 -3.19
CA GLU A 56 -11.26 -9.17 -1.89
C GLU A 56 -11.94 -8.26 -0.86
N ARG A 57 -11.49 -7.00 -0.77
CA ARG A 57 -12.11 -6.01 0.12
C ARG A 57 -13.56 -5.73 -0.23
N ASP A 58 -13.90 -5.62 -1.50
CA ASP A 58 -15.28 -5.39 -1.94
C ASP A 58 -16.16 -6.61 -1.67
N LEU A 59 -15.64 -7.83 -1.84
CA LEU A 59 -16.30 -9.09 -1.47
C LEU A 59 -16.54 -9.16 0.05
N MET A 60 -15.53 -8.88 0.85
CA MET A 60 -15.65 -8.86 2.31
C MET A 60 -16.72 -7.86 2.77
N LYS A 61 -16.72 -6.64 2.22
CA LYS A 61 -17.73 -5.62 2.55
C LYS A 61 -19.13 -6.02 2.11
N LYS A 62 -19.28 -6.56 0.90
CA LYS A 62 -20.60 -6.91 0.35
C LYS A 62 -21.23 -8.11 1.05
N PHE A 63 -20.41 -9.11 1.42
CA PHE A 63 -20.88 -10.37 1.98
C PHE A 63 -20.58 -10.55 3.47
N HIS A 64 -20.02 -9.53 4.13
CA HIS A 64 -19.64 -9.55 5.55
C HIS A 64 -18.72 -10.73 5.92
N LEU A 65 -17.79 -11.06 5.03
CA LEU A 65 -16.82 -12.12 5.25
C LEU A 65 -15.70 -11.64 6.19
N LYS A 66 -15.18 -12.55 7.01
CA LYS A 66 -14.02 -12.26 7.87
C LYS A 66 -12.73 -12.10 7.07
N ASP A 67 -12.62 -12.84 5.98
CA ASP A 67 -11.49 -12.79 5.07
C ASP A 67 -11.90 -13.31 3.69
N ALA A 68 -11.18 -12.88 2.64
CA ALA A 68 -11.35 -13.35 1.27
C ALA A 68 -10.00 -13.32 0.56
N PHE A 69 -9.67 -14.39 -0.15
CA PHE A 69 -8.44 -14.49 -0.94
C PHE A 69 -8.79 -14.81 -2.40
N ILE A 70 -8.40 -13.94 -3.32
CA ILE A 70 -8.71 -14.03 -4.74
C ILE A 70 -7.42 -14.36 -5.48
N ILE A 71 -7.49 -15.44 -6.26
CA ILE A 71 -6.40 -15.87 -7.11
C ILE A 71 -6.72 -15.56 -8.55
N PRO A 72 -5.77 -15.03 -9.34
CA PRO A 72 -5.94 -14.91 -10.77
C PRO A 72 -6.19 -16.29 -11.37
N THR A 73 -7.29 -16.47 -12.09
CA THR A 73 -7.65 -17.76 -12.70
C THR A 73 -6.60 -18.11 -13.76
N PRO A 74 -5.84 -19.21 -13.60
CA PRO A 74 -4.93 -19.66 -14.64
C PRO A 74 -5.71 -20.34 -15.76
N VAL A 75 -5.22 -20.20 -17.01
CA VAL A 75 -5.87 -20.77 -18.21
C VAL A 75 -5.86 -22.31 -18.20
N ASN A 76 -4.96 -22.94 -17.44
CA ASN A 76 -4.90 -24.39 -17.24
C ASN A 76 -4.52 -24.74 -15.78
N ASN A 77 -5.13 -25.80 -15.26
CA ASN A 77 -4.84 -26.44 -13.96
C ASN A 77 -5.16 -25.61 -12.70
N TYR A 78 -6.44 -25.29 -12.51
CA TYR A 78 -6.95 -24.52 -11.37
C TYR A 78 -6.73 -25.20 -10.00
N HIS A 79 -6.71 -26.55 -9.95
CA HIS A 79 -6.51 -27.29 -8.69
C HIS A 79 -5.14 -27.02 -8.05
N ALA A 80 -4.07 -26.99 -8.85
CA ALA A 80 -2.73 -26.74 -8.35
C ALA A 80 -2.57 -25.30 -7.84
N SER A 81 -3.15 -24.33 -8.54
CA SER A 81 -3.15 -22.93 -8.13
C SER A 81 -3.98 -22.67 -6.87
N LEU A 82 -5.13 -23.34 -6.72
CA LEU A 82 -5.95 -23.27 -5.52
C LEU A 82 -5.22 -23.85 -4.30
N GLY A 83 -4.57 -25.01 -4.47
CA GLY A 83 -3.77 -25.63 -3.41
C GLY A 83 -2.60 -24.73 -2.96
N LYS A 84 -1.89 -24.12 -3.92
CA LYS A 84 -0.80 -23.18 -3.62
C LYS A 84 -1.31 -21.94 -2.89
N ALA A 85 -2.45 -21.39 -3.29
CA ALA A 85 -3.06 -20.24 -2.65
C ALA A 85 -3.54 -20.55 -1.23
N ALA A 86 -4.19 -21.69 -1.01
CA ALA A 86 -4.59 -22.14 0.31
C ALA A 86 -3.40 -22.33 1.25
N ALA A 87 -2.29 -22.87 0.74
CA ALA A 87 -1.04 -23.00 1.48
C ALA A 87 -0.34 -21.65 1.77
N GLN A 88 -0.59 -20.61 0.97
CA GLN A 88 -0.10 -19.25 1.25
C GLN A 88 -0.99 -18.49 2.24
N TYR A 89 -2.23 -18.93 2.43
CA TYR A 89 -3.20 -18.32 3.32
C TYR A 89 -3.12 -18.87 4.76
N LEU A 90 -2.78 -20.15 4.93
CA LEU A 90 -2.50 -20.79 6.22
C LEU A 90 -1.11 -20.42 6.75
#